data_AF-A0A8T7M996-F1
#
_entry.id   AF-A0A8T7M996-F1
#
_cell.length_a   1.000
_cell.length_b   1.000
_cell.length_c   1.000
_cell.angle_alpha   90.00
_cell.angle_beta   90.00
_cell.angle_gamma   90.00
#
_symmetry.space_group_name_H-M   'P 1'
#
loop_
_entity.id
_entity.type
_entity.pdbx_description
1 polymer ?
#
loop_
_entity_poly.entity_id
_entity_poly.type
_entity_poly.pdbx_seq_one_letter_code
_entity_poly.pdbx_strand_id
1 'polypeptide(L)'
;MMIEFNTQKEPLVYGVVADMLVLLPKSTADYLVATLRAIQNSRTWGEFKKNAPAEAYQEVVEILEENAEEEPPAKEPFDSDDILDYTDGDWPEWPAQLMLYWIPKDIQKTYGVIQVSSINGDFLEISPAREQQVVKAFEERGYTCLKDDRLVNIASGF
;
A
#
# COMPACT_ATOMS: atom_id res chain seq x y z
N MET A 1 -39.81 8.49 -2.98
CA MET A 1 -38.67 8.54 -2.04
C MET A 1 -37.44 8.19 -2.85
N MET A 2 -36.66 9.20 -3.25
CA MET A 2 -35.44 9.02 -4.03
C MET A 2 -34.33 8.66 -3.05
N ILE A 3 -33.68 7.53 -3.25
CA ILE A 3 -32.45 7.17 -2.52
C ILE A 3 -31.33 7.95 -3.21
N GLU A 4 -30.73 8.91 -2.51
CA GLU A 4 -29.51 9.57 -2.97
C GLU A 4 -28.37 8.55 -2.88
N PHE A 5 -27.89 8.08 -4.04
CA PHE A 5 -26.67 7.29 -4.09
C PHE A 5 -25.50 8.22 -3.78
N ASN A 6 -24.75 7.93 -2.72
CA ASN A 6 -23.48 8.58 -2.47
C ASN A 6 -22.52 8.20 -3.62
N THR A 7 -22.25 9.15 -4.50
CA THR A 7 -21.50 8.97 -5.76
C THR A 7 -20.03 9.37 -5.64
N GLN A 8 -19.57 9.77 -4.45
CA GLN A 8 -18.19 10.19 -4.27
C GLN A 8 -17.25 8.99 -4.34
N LYS A 9 -16.35 9.03 -5.31
CA LYS A 9 -15.21 8.13 -5.37
C LYS A 9 -14.28 8.44 -4.19
N GLU A 10 -13.66 7.40 -3.66
CA GLU A 10 -12.64 7.56 -2.64
C GLU A 10 -11.52 8.51 -3.12
N PRO A 11 -11.06 9.44 -2.26
CA PRO A 11 -9.92 10.29 -2.60
C PRO A 11 -8.66 9.45 -2.87
N LEU A 12 -7.87 9.92 -3.84
CA LEU A 12 -6.53 9.43 -4.08
C LEU A 12 -5.53 10.34 -3.39
N VAL A 13 -4.51 9.77 -2.77
CA VAL A 13 -3.31 10.49 -2.35
C VAL A 13 -2.17 10.20 -3.32
N TYR A 14 -1.32 11.17 -3.57
CA TYR A 14 -0.17 11.00 -4.44
C TYR A 14 1.07 11.73 -3.95
N GLY A 15 2.23 11.22 -4.36
CA GLY A 15 3.53 11.79 -4.03
C GLY A 15 4.66 11.16 -4.83
N VAL A 16 5.87 11.69 -4.67
CA VAL A 16 7.07 11.14 -5.32
C VAL A 16 7.84 10.24 -4.34
N VAL A 17 8.09 9.00 -4.75
CA VAL A 17 8.85 7.99 -4.01
C VAL A 17 9.90 7.42 -4.96
N ALA A 18 11.18 7.44 -4.56
CA ALA A 18 12.30 6.92 -5.36
C ALA A 18 12.23 7.32 -6.86
N ASP A 19 12.03 8.62 -7.12
CA ASP A 19 11.88 9.21 -8.46
C ASP A 19 10.68 8.70 -9.29
N MET A 20 9.68 8.09 -8.65
CA MET A 20 8.43 7.65 -9.26
C MET A 20 7.24 8.40 -8.67
N LEU A 21 6.26 8.75 -9.50
CA LEU A 21 4.96 9.23 -9.05
C LEU A 21 4.13 8.03 -8.59
N VAL A 22 3.81 8.00 -7.30
CA VAL A 22 2.97 6.96 -6.69
C VAL A 22 1.61 7.56 -6.35
N LEU A 23 0.55 6.82 -6.68
CA LEU A 23 -0.83 7.14 -6.31
C LEU A 23 -1.39 5.98 -5.49
N LEU A 24 -2.27 6.28 -4.53
CA LEU A 24 -2.98 5.29 -3.73
C LEU A 24 -4.40 5.78 -3.42
N PRO A 25 -5.39 4.87 -3.33
CA PRO A 25 -6.59 5.16 -2.55
C PRO A 25 -6.20 5.57 -1.14
N LYS A 26 -6.86 6.59 -0.59
CA LYS A 26 -6.49 7.14 0.72
C LYS A 26 -6.52 6.08 1.83
N SER A 27 -7.54 5.21 1.82
CA SER A 27 -7.68 4.12 2.78
C SER A 27 -6.52 3.12 2.69
N THR A 28 -6.05 2.80 1.49
CA THR A 28 -4.86 1.97 1.29
C THR A 28 -3.61 2.63 1.87
N ALA A 29 -3.41 3.94 1.65
CA ALA A 29 -2.28 4.64 2.24
C ALA A 29 -2.36 4.66 3.77
N ASP A 30 -3.54 4.91 4.34
CA ASP A 30 -3.76 4.90 5.80
C ASP A 30 -3.51 3.51 6.40
N TYR A 31 -3.97 2.45 5.72
CA TYR A 31 -3.72 1.05 6.08
C TYR A 31 -2.22 0.74 6.11
N LEU A 32 -1.51 0.96 5.01
CA LEU A 32 -0.08 0.68 4.90
C LEU A 32 0.73 1.45 5.94
N VAL A 33 0.42 2.73 6.17
CA VAL A 33 1.09 3.51 7.22
C VAL A 33 0.82 2.96 8.62
N ALA A 34 -0.40 2.51 8.91
CA ALA A 34 -0.72 1.91 10.21
C ALA A 34 0.03 0.59 10.40
N THR A 35 0.05 -0.26 9.38
CA THR A 35 0.76 -1.55 9.38
C THR A 35 2.27 -1.36 9.57
N LEU A 36 2.91 -0.54 8.74
CA LEU A 36 4.36 -0.28 8.82
C LEU A 36 4.76 0.33 10.17
N ARG A 37 3.92 1.22 10.73
CA ARG A 37 4.16 1.74 12.08
C ARG A 37 4.01 0.68 13.15
N ALA A 38 3.04 -0.23 13.04
CA ALA A 38 2.88 -1.32 13.99
C ALA A 38 4.11 -2.25 13.96
N ILE A 39 4.62 -2.58 12.77
CA ILE A 39 5.85 -3.35 12.60
C ILE A 39 7.03 -2.63 13.27
N GLN A 40 7.27 -1.36 12.94
CA GLN A 40 8.44 -0.62 13.41
C GLN A 40 8.46 -0.35 14.93
N ASN A 41 7.29 -0.25 15.57
CA ASN A 41 7.19 0.23 16.96
C ASN A 41 6.84 -0.87 17.98
N SER A 42 6.46 -2.06 17.53
CA SER A 42 6.09 -3.15 18.43
C SER A 42 7.33 -3.90 18.92
N ARG A 43 7.35 -4.24 20.20
CA ARG A 43 8.44 -5.00 20.83
C ARG A 43 8.08 -6.44 21.12
N THR A 44 6.78 -6.74 21.18
CA THR A 44 6.26 -8.09 21.39
C THR A 44 5.13 -8.39 20.42
N TRP A 45 4.90 -9.66 20.14
CA TRP A 45 3.80 -10.12 19.29
C TRP A 45 2.42 -9.63 19.77
N GLY A 46 2.24 -9.53 21.09
CA GLY A 46 1.03 -8.96 21.68
C GLY A 46 0.88 -7.44 21.46
N GLU A 47 1.99 -6.69 21.38
CA GLU A 47 1.96 -5.28 20.99
C GLU A 47 1.64 -5.13 19.50
N PHE A 48 2.25 -5.96 18.64
CA PHE A 48 1.97 -5.98 17.21
C PHE A 48 0.50 -6.27 16.93
N LYS A 49 -0.06 -7.36 17.49
CA LYS A 49 -1.48 -7.73 17.40
C LYS A 49 -2.43 -6.61 17.83
N LYS A 50 -2.04 -5.83 18.83
CA LYS A 50 -2.85 -4.74 19.37
C LYS A 50 -2.79 -3.48 18.52
N ASN A 51 -1.63 -3.19 17.92
CA ASN A 51 -1.35 -1.92 17.25
C ASN A 51 -1.57 -1.97 15.74
N ALA A 52 -1.43 -3.16 15.12
CA ALA A 52 -1.66 -3.35 13.70
C ALA A 52 -3.17 -3.21 13.37
N PRO A 53 -3.52 -2.80 12.13
CA PRO A 53 -4.84 -3.05 11.60
C PRO A 53 -5.24 -4.53 11.77
N ALA A 54 -6.53 -4.79 12.02
CA ALA A 54 -6.99 -6.15 12.27
C ALA A 54 -6.77 -7.04 11.04
N GLU A 55 -6.97 -6.48 9.86
CA GLU A 55 -6.74 -7.11 8.56
C GLU A 55 -5.26 -7.46 8.37
N ALA A 56 -4.35 -6.53 8.69
CA ALA A 56 -2.90 -6.76 8.62
C ALA A 56 -2.44 -7.88 9.54
N TYR A 57 -2.96 -7.93 10.77
CA TYR A 57 -2.61 -9.00 11.69
C TYR A 57 -3.18 -10.36 11.23
N GLN A 58 -4.39 -10.35 10.64
CA GLN A 58 -5.00 -11.55 10.09
C GLN A 58 -4.19 -12.10 8.91
N GLU A 59 -3.68 -11.24 8.02
CA GLU A 59 -2.78 -11.63 6.93
C GLU A 59 -1.50 -12.30 7.47
N VAL A 60 -0.91 -11.76 8.55
CA VAL A 60 0.25 -12.39 9.20
C VAL A 60 -0.08 -13.76 9.79
N VAL A 61 -1.26 -13.92 10.40
CA VAL A 61 -1.70 -15.24 10.89
C VAL A 61 -1.86 -16.23 9.74
N GLU A 62 -2.41 -15.81 8.62
CA GLU A 62 -2.55 -16.63 7.41
C GLU A 62 -1.18 -17.05 6.86
N ILE A 63 -0.21 -16.13 6.79
CA ILE A 63 1.17 -16.42 6.40
C ILE A 63 1.81 -17.47 7.32
N LEU A 64 1.64 -17.34 8.63
CA LEU A 64 2.16 -18.33 9.60
C LEU A 64 1.51 -19.71 9.39
N GLU A 65 0.18 -19.75 9.25
CA GLU A 65 -0.57 -21.00 9.03
C GLU A 65 -0.16 -21.69 7.72
N GLU A 66 0.03 -20.95 6.63
CA GLU A 66 0.48 -21.47 5.33
C GLU A 66 1.89 -22.08 5.40
N ASN A 67 2.73 -21.57 6.32
CA ASN A 67 4.07 -22.07 6.58
C ASN A 67 4.14 -23.10 7.72
N ALA A 68 2.99 -23.56 8.22
CA ALA A 68 2.86 -24.51 9.32
C ALA A 68 3.52 -24.03 10.63
N GLU A 69 3.52 -22.71 10.85
CA GLU A 69 3.96 -22.05 12.08
C GLU A 69 2.76 -21.72 12.98
N GLU A 70 2.97 -21.72 14.29
CA GLU A 70 1.94 -21.33 15.26
C GLU A 70 2.01 -19.82 15.56
N GLU A 71 0.88 -19.19 15.88
CA GLU A 71 0.86 -17.80 16.35
C GLU A 71 1.76 -17.65 17.59
N PRO A 72 2.77 -16.75 17.57
CA PRO A 72 3.68 -16.61 18.71
C PRO A 72 2.96 -16.06 19.96
N PRO A 73 3.34 -16.52 21.17
CA PRO A 73 2.82 -16.00 22.43
C PRO A 73 2.94 -14.47 22.53
N ALA A 74 1.93 -13.81 23.09
CA ALA A 74 1.87 -12.34 23.18
C ALA A 74 3.08 -11.64 23.87
N LYS A 75 3.83 -12.36 24.69
CA LYS A 75 5.02 -11.84 25.41
C LYS A 75 6.34 -12.11 24.68
N GLU A 76 6.31 -12.92 23.63
CA GLU A 76 7.46 -13.21 22.81
C GLU A 76 7.94 -11.92 22.12
N PRO A 77 9.27 -11.66 22.07
CA PRO A 77 9.80 -10.54 21.29
C PRO A 77 9.28 -10.57 19.87
N PHE A 78 8.93 -9.40 19.34
CA PHE A 78 8.55 -9.27 17.94
C PHE A 78 9.79 -8.94 17.12
N ASP A 79 10.09 -9.78 16.14
CA ASP A 79 10.99 -9.48 15.04
C ASP A 79 10.18 -9.46 13.74
N SER A 80 10.36 -8.44 12.91
CA SER A 80 9.67 -8.38 11.63
C SER A 80 10.15 -9.45 10.66
N ASP A 81 11.38 -9.93 10.86
CA ASP A 81 11.98 -11.00 10.05
C ASP A 81 11.32 -12.37 10.31
N ASP A 82 10.52 -12.49 11.39
CA ASP A 82 9.70 -13.67 11.67
C ASP A 82 8.47 -13.75 10.73
N ILE A 83 8.15 -12.68 9.98
CA ILE A 83 7.10 -12.68 8.97
C ILE A 83 7.76 -12.96 7.61
N LEU A 84 7.57 -14.16 7.07
CA LEU A 84 8.25 -14.59 5.83
C LEU A 84 8.00 -13.65 4.65
N ASP A 85 6.75 -13.31 4.36
CA ASP A 85 6.39 -12.40 3.26
C ASP A 85 6.91 -10.97 3.49
N TYR A 86 7.17 -10.58 4.74
CA TYR A 86 7.83 -9.30 5.03
C TYR A 86 9.29 -9.31 4.60
N THR A 87 10.00 -10.39 4.92
CA THR A 87 11.41 -10.56 4.58
C THR A 87 11.61 -10.64 3.06
N ASP A 88 10.68 -11.29 2.36
CA ASP A 88 10.71 -11.40 0.90
C ASP A 88 10.26 -10.10 0.19
N GLY A 89 9.70 -9.14 0.93
CA GLY A 89 9.23 -7.86 0.41
C GLY A 89 7.88 -7.93 -0.30
N ASP A 90 7.13 -9.00 -0.10
CA ASP A 90 5.80 -9.22 -0.66
C ASP A 90 4.70 -8.62 0.23
N TRP A 91 4.97 -8.44 1.54
CA TRP A 91 4.04 -7.84 2.50
C TRP A 91 4.72 -6.81 3.43
N PRO A 92 4.06 -5.70 3.83
CA PRO A 92 2.81 -5.17 3.29
C PRO A 92 2.94 -4.83 1.80
N GLU A 93 1.81 -4.65 1.12
CA GLU A 93 1.83 -4.51 -0.33
C GLU A 93 2.59 -3.27 -0.80
N TRP A 94 3.33 -3.42 -1.89
CA TRP A 94 4.13 -2.35 -2.48
C TRP A 94 3.27 -1.40 -3.34
N PRO A 95 3.17 -0.09 -3.01
CA PRO A 95 2.31 0.85 -3.74
C PRO A 95 2.51 0.93 -5.26
N ALA A 96 3.76 0.92 -5.74
CA ALA A 96 4.04 0.98 -7.19
C ALA A 96 3.58 -0.29 -7.91
N GLN A 97 3.60 -1.44 -7.24
CA GLN A 97 3.06 -2.69 -7.75
C GLN A 97 1.53 -2.68 -7.71
N LEU A 98 0.92 -2.24 -6.60
CA LEU A 98 -0.54 -2.08 -6.49
C LEU A 98 -1.13 -1.27 -7.66
N MET A 99 -0.43 -0.22 -8.08
CA MET A 99 -0.83 0.62 -9.22
C MET A 99 -1.08 -0.17 -10.52
N LEU A 100 -0.42 -1.31 -10.75
CA LEU A 100 -0.71 -2.16 -11.92
C LEU A 100 -2.12 -2.75 -11.91
N TYR A 101 -2.65 -3.00 -10.72
CA TYR A 101 -3.93 -3.67 -10.55
C TYR A 101 -5.09 -2.68 -10.59
N TRP A 102 -4.98 -1.55 -9.89
CA TRP A 102 -6.13 -0.66 -9.68
C TRP A 102 -6.15 0.57 -10.61
N ILE A 103 -5.01 1.07 -11.12
CA ILE A 103 -5.02 2.23 -12.02
C ILE A 103 -5.74 1.86 -13.32
N PRO A 104 -6.65 2.70 -13.86
CA PRO A 104 -7.31 2.44 -15.14
C PRO A 104 -6.32 2.15 -16.27
N LYS A 105 -6.57 1.10 -17.07
CA LYS A 105 -5.63 0.59 -18.09
C LYS A 105 -5.25 1.62 -19.16
N ASP A 106 -6.16 2.55 -19.46
CA ASP A 106 -5.90 3.66 -20.36
C ASP A 106 -4.94 4.70 -19.76
N ILE A 107 -5.02 4.98 -18.46
CA ILE A 107 -4.03 5.79 -17.73
C ILE A 107 -2.68 5.08 -17.71
N GLN A 108 -2.65 3.77 -17.39
CA GLN A 108 -1.41 2.97 -17.42
C GLN A 108 -0.73 3.07 -18.79
N LYS A 109 -1.48 2.80 -19.87
CA LYS A 109 -0.95 2.83 -21.26
C LYS A 109 -0.47 4.21 -21.70
N THR A 110 -1.08 5.28 -21.20
CA THR A 110 -0.77 6.65 -21.63
C THR A 110 0.42 7.23 -20.88
N TYR A 111 0.51 6.95 -19.58
CA TYR A 111 1.43 7.64 -18.66
C TYR A 111 2.47 6.75 -17.98
N GLY A 112 2.23 5.45 -17.93
CA GLY A 112 3.11 4.52 -17.22
C GLY A 112 3.99 3.68 -18.14
N VAL A 113 4.99 3.06 -17.53
CA VAL A 113 5.84 2.02 -18.08
C VAL A 113 5.75 0.82 -17.13
N ILE A 114 5.43 -0.36 -17.65
CA ILE A 114 5.49 -1.58 -16.84
C ILE A 114 6.96 -1.99 -16.77
N GLN A 115 7.48 -2.05 -15.55
CA GLN A 115 8.82 -2.51 -15.27
C GLN A 115 8.76 -3.87 -14.59
N VAL A 116 9.81 -4.67 -14.75
CA VAL A 116 9.96 -5.98 -14.12
C VAL A 116 10.97 -5.83 -12.97
N SER A 117 10.57 -6.08 -11.73
CA SER A 117 11.51 -6.17 -10.62
C SER A 117 12.26 -7.51 -10.65
N SER A 118 13.41 -7.59 -9.99
CA SER A 118 14.22 -8.82 -9.99
C SER A 118 13.65 -9.94 -9.12
N ILE A 119 12.76 -9.61 -8.18
CA ILE A 119 12.30 -10.53 -7.13
C ILE A 119 10.76 -10.48 -7.03
N ASN A 120 10.17 -9.32 -6.79
CA ASN A 120 8.75 -9.16 -6.46
C ASN A 120 7.83 -8.94 -7.68
N GLY A 121 8.24 -9.32 -8.89
CA GLY A 121 7.42 -9.22 -10.11
C GLY A 121 7.29 -7.81 -10.70
N ASP A 122 6.27 -7.60 -11.54
CA ASP A 122 6.09 -6.37 -12.30
C ASP A 122 5.54 -5.21 -11.43
N PHE A 123 5.89 -3.97 -11.78
CA PHE A 123 5.30 -2.77 -11.19
C PHE A 123 5.04 -1.66 -12.22
N LEU A 124 4.21 -0.68 -11.87
CA LEU A 124 3.90 0.46 -12.74
C LEU A 124 4.77 1.65 -12.38
N GLU A 125 5.71 1.99 -13.26
CA GLU A 125 6.48 3.22 -13.15
C GLU A 125 5.73 4.37 -13.84
N ILE A 126 5.49 5.46 -13.11
CA ILE A 126 5.02 6.72 -13.69
C ILE A 126 6.05 7.80 -13.37
N SER A 127 6.54 8.49 -14.40
CA SER A 127 7.49 9.58 -14.20
C SER A 127 6.84 10.76 -13.46
N PRO A 128 7.51 11.36 -12.44
CA PRO A 128 7.06 12.59 -11.77
C PRO A 128 6.82 13.76 -12.74
N ALA A 129 7.52 13.77 -13.89
CA ALA A 129 7.28 14.77 -14.94
C ALA A 129 5.85 14.72 -15.52
N ARG A 130 5.12 13.62 -15.31
CA ARG A 130 3.73 13.42 -15.76
C ARG A 130 2.69 13.69 -14.66
N GLU A 131 3.10 14.14 -13.47
CA GLU A 131 2.23 14.38 -12.30
C GLU A 131 0.94 15.12 -12.68
N GLN A 132 1.06 16.31 -13.26
CA GLN A 132 -0.10 17.14 -13.61
C GLN A 132 -1.05 16.46 -14.61
N GLN A 133 -0.51 15.67 -15.55
CA GLN A 133 -1.30 15.00 -16.58
C GLN A 133 -2.08 13.82 -15.99
N VAL A 134 -1.44 13.05 -15.10
CA VAL A 134 -2.06 11.90 -14.44
C VAL A 134 -3.13 12.35 -13.45
N VAL A 135 -2.83 13.35 -12.62
CA VAL A 135 -3.80 13.95 -11.69
C VAL A 135 -5.03 14.43 -12.44
N LYS A 136 -4.82 15.22 -13.50
CA LYS A 136 -5.93 15.72 -14.35
C LYS A 136 -6.75 14.57 -14.94
N ALA A 137 -6.13 13.49 -15.38
CA ALA A 137 -6.84 12.33 -15.92
C ALA A 137 -7.74 11.67 -14.85
N PHE A 138 -7.28 11.59 -13.60
CA PHE A 138 -8.13 11.08 -12.50
C PHE A 138 -9.25 12.05 -12.12
N GLU A 139 -8.97 13.36 -12.07
CA GLU A 139 -9.98 14.39 -11.78
C GLU A 139 -11.09 14.43 -12.84
N GLU A 140 -10.75 14.29 -14.13
CA GLU A 140 -11.71 14.16 -15.24
C GLU A 140 -12.62 12.92 -15.09
N ARG A 141 -12.19 11.92 -14.31
CA ARG A 141 -12.95 10.71 -13.97
C ARG A 141 -13.70 10.84 -12.63
N GLY A 142 -13.72 12.02 -12.03
CA GLY A 142 -14.45 12.32 -10.79
C GLY A 142 -13.75 11.90 -9.50
N TYR A 143 -12.43 11.63 -9.54
CA TYR A 143 -11.65 11.44 -8.31
C TYR A 143 -11.21 12.79 -7.73
N THR A 144 -11.05 12.84 -6.42
CA THR A 144 -10.28 13.91 -5.76
C THR A 144 -8.86 13.43 -5.58
N CYS A 145 -7.87 14.20 -6.02
CA CYS A 145 -6.45 13.87 -5.88
C CYS A 145 -5.78 14.83 -4.89
N LEU A 146 -5.15 14.30 -3.85
CA LEU A 146 -4.51 15.06 -2.78
C LEU A 146 -3.00 14.80 -2.79
N LYS A 147 -2.20 15.84 -2.95
CA LYS A 147 -0.75 15.70 -2.82
C LYS A 147 -0.37 15.52 -1.36
N ASP A 148 0.30 14.42 -1.04
CA ASP A 148 0.87 14.15 0.29
C ASP A 148 2.11 13.26 0.15
N ASP A 149 3.24 13.88 -0.20
CA ASP A 149 4.51 13.17 -0.37
C ASP A 149 4.92 12.41 0.89
N ARG A 150 4.65 12.97 2.08
CA ARG A 150 5.02 12.32 3.35
C ARG A 150 4.22 11.06 3.58
N LEU A 151 2.89 11.12 3.42
CA LEU A 151 2.03 9.94 3.59
C LEU A 151 2.42 8.84 2.61
N VAL A 152 2.65 9.20 1.34
CA VAL A 152 2.95 8.23 0.28
C VAL A 152 4.36 7.63 0.44
N ASN A 153 5.36 8.40 0.90
CA ASN A 153 6.67 7.85 1.24
C ASN A 153 6.58 6.83 2.37
N ILE A 154 5.91 7.17 3.48
CA ILE A 154 5.76 6.24 4.60
C ILE A 154 4.99 4.99 4.17
N ALA A 155 3.90 5.13 3.41
CA ALA A 155 3.12 4.01 2.89
C ALA A 155 3.93 3.12 1.92
N SER A 156 5.03 3.63 1.38
CA SER A 156 5.95 2.90 0.49
C SER A 156 7.21 2.42 1.21
N GLY A 157 7.29 2.55 2.55
CA GLY A 157 8.41 2.09 3.37
C GLY A 157 9.61 3.05 3.48
N PHE A 158 9.45 4.33 3.11
CA PHE A 158 10.50 5.37 3.18
C PHE A 158 10.32 6.37 4.34
#